data_AF-K2CMC9-F1
#
_entry.id   AF-K2CMC9-F1
#
_cell.length_a   1.000
_cell.length_b   1.000
_cell.length_c   1.000
_cell.angle_alpha   90.00
_cell.angle_beta   90.00
_cell.angle_gamma   90.00
#
_symmetry.space_group_name_H-M   'P 1'
#
loop_
_entity.id
_entity.type
_entity.pdbx_description
1 polymer ?
#
loop_
_entity_poly.entity_id
_entity_poly.type
_entity_poly.pdbx_seq_one_letter_code
_entity_poly.pdbx_strand_id
1 'polypeptide(L)'
;MRPIALFDKSFLQSLSVDSSVWFDQFFLANICPIFYSETLANLGKEWKNGKLPEQEVGARIAAKFPDMNGFPCLHHLGLVINNLLGYAIPMTGQIPSGGKPTKSLDTSCIIHENIPEAKDFLRWARFNFTQEEHNLAINWRKDLSNYDLDTISNSFKSAGMNMKICQTLEDVKEYAESIVNRSHKSLENINVELDFLCVPLDVRDRILKRWSSEGWKSLSVFAPYAAHVLTIELFFHIARSLGLIPLTSSSWIDICYLYYVPFCMLFVSSDNLHRRCANLFMRSEQQFIWGKDLNDDLIALNKHYSNLPEEIKRKGISNFASKPPKEPRFLVAEIWDKHFPSWRTPKKNSTRSLSYTEIREEITNISNAEALPRNKINFDLNHPDSVLIRRSVRTRKGSWNIVDEELLKNNEDEAAIEEFYRVEKLSE
;
A
#
# COMPACT_ATOMS: atom_id res chain seq x y z
N MET A 1 -2.52 -7.43 -15.69
CA MET A 1 -1.46 -6.92 -14.80
C MET A 1 -1.36 -5.41 -14.95
N ARG A 2 -1.07 -4.70 -13.86
CA ARG A 2 -0.92 -3.23 -13.78
C ARG A 2 0.32 -2.92 -12.94
N PRO A 3 1.02 -1.79 -13.15
CA PRO A 3 2.11 -1.38 -12.26
C PRO A 3 1.64 -1.17 -10.83
N ILE A 4 2.41 -1.68 -9.88
CA ILE A 4 2.10 -1.58 -8.45
C ILE A 4 2.57 -0.22 -7.93
N ALA A 5 1.63 0.61 -7.50
CA ALA A 5 1.89 1.96 -7.04
C ALA A 5 1.67 2.09 -5.53
N LEU A 6 2.74 2.36 -4.80
CA LEU A 6 2.64 2.96 -3.47
C LEU A 6 2.34 4.45 -3.65
N PHE A 7 1.48 5.01 -2.82
CA PHE A 7 1.21 6.44 -2.81
C PHE A 7 1.00 6.93 -1.39
N ASP A 8 1.26 8.21 -1.17
CA ASP A 8 0.98 8.87 0.10
C ASP A 8 -0.34 9.67 0.05
N LYS A 9 -0.78 10.13 1.22
CA LYS A 9 -1.98 10.97 1.34
C LYS A 9 -1.84 12.27 0.55
N SER A 10 -0.65 12.87 0.49
CA SER A 10 -0.42 14.14 -0.20
C SER A 10 -0.71 14.03 -1.70
N PHE A 11 -0.33 12.92 -2.35
CA PHE A 11 -0.68 12.64 -3.74
C PHE A 11 -2.19 12.53 -3.92
N LEU A 12 -2.87 11.69 -3.13
CA LEU A 12 -4.31 11.47 -3.29
C LEU A 12 -5.12 12.77 -3.08
N GLN A 13 -4.72 13.58 -2.09
CA GLN A 13 -5.33 14.89 -1.84
C GLN A 13 -5.20 15.84 -3.03
N SER A 14 -4.13 15.73 -3.81
CA SER A 14 -3.88 16.58 -5.00
C SER A 14 -4.77 16.24 -6.20
N LEU A 15 -5.29 15.01 -6.28
CA LEU A 15 -6.11 14.57 -7.40
C LEU A 15 -7.51 15.20 -7.38
N SER A 16 -8.13 15.36 -8.54
CA SER A 16 -9.59 15.45 -8.63
C SER A 16 -10.22 14.06 -8.46
N VAL A 17 -11.54 14.00 -8.22
CA VAL A 17 -12.25 12.70 -8.18
C VAL A 17 -12.09 11.97 -9.51
N ASP A 18 -12.22 12.66 -10.64
CA ASP A 18 -12.04 12.07 -11.96
C ASP A 18 -10.60 11.59 -12.22
N SER A 19 -9.58 12.35 -11.80
CA SER A 19 -8.18 11.92 -11.93
C SER A 19 -7.89 10.67 -11.09
N SER A 20 -8.54 10.55 -9.93
CA SER A 20 -8.41 9.36 -9.08
C SER A 20 -9.04 8.10 -9.69
N VAL A 21 -10.05 8.25 -10.58
CA VAL A 21 -10.61 7.13 -11.35
C VAL A 21 -9.54 6.55 -12.28
N TRP A 22 -8.78 7.42 -12.96
CA TRP A 22 -7.73 6.97 -13.89
C TRP A 22 -6.52 6.38 -13.17
N PHE A 23 -6.16 6.92 -12.00
CA PHE A 23 -5.14 6.30 -11.16
C PHE A 23 -5.55 4.89 -10.75
N ASP A 24 -6.77 4.73 -10.23
CA ASP A 24 -7.32 3.43 -9.88
C ASP A 24 -7.43 2.51 -11.10
N GLN A 25 -7.74 3.03 -12.29
CA GLN A 25 -7.88 2.21 -13.50
C GLN A 25 -6.55 1.67 -14.04
N PHE A 26 -5.47 2.43 -13.96
CA PHE A 26 -4.19 2.08 -14.60
C PHE A 26 -3.11 1.55 -13.67
N PHE A 27 -3.31 1.65 -12.34
CA PHE A 27 -2.36 1.16 -11.35
C PHE A 27 -3.00 0.15 -10.40
N LEU A 28 -2.18 -0.75 -9.86
CA LEU A 28 -2.53 -1.54 -8.70
C LEU A 28 -2.08 -0.77 -7.46
N ALA A 29 -3.00 -0.15 -6.74
CA ALA A 29 -2.65 0.75 -5.66
C ALA A 29 -2.33 -0.04 -4.38
N ASN A 30 -1.10 0.07 -3.86
CA ASN A 30 -0.71 -0.54 -2.58
C ASN A 30 -1.25 0.31 -1.43
N ILE A 31 -2.31 -0.19 -0.76
CA ILE A 31 -2.96 0.46 0.37
C ILE A 31 -2.23 0.04 1.64
N CYS A 32 -1.26 0.86 2.07
CA CYS A 32 -0.54 0.62 3.31
C CYS A 32 -1.38 1.05 4.54
N PRO A 33 -1.29 0.33 5.68
CA PRO A 33 -2.07 0.66 6.88
C PRO A 33 -1.85 2.07 7.44
N ILE A 34 -0.65 2.65 7.24
CA ILE A 34 -0.36 4.02 7.69
C ILE A 34 -1.23 5.06 6.98
N PHE A 35 -1.63 4.81 5.73
CA PHE A 35 -2.53 5.71 4.99
C PHE A 35 -3.91 5.80 5.66
N TYR A 36 -4.43 4.69 6.18
CA TYR A 36 -5.71 4.67 6.91
C TYR A 36 -5.61 5.48 8.20
N SER A 37 -4.61 5.18 9.04
CA SER A 37 -4.46 5.88 10.34
C SER A 37 -4.17 7.37 10.15
N GLU A 38 -3.34 7.73 9.18
CA GLU A 38 -3.06 9.12 8.82
C GLU A 38 -4.33 9.85 8.32
N THR A 39 -5.17 9.16 7.54
CA THR A 39 -6.44 9.72 7.06
C THR A 39 -7.43 9.91 8.20
N LEU A 40 -7.64 8.88 9.02
CA LEU A 40 -8.55 8.92 10.16
C LEU A 40 -8.18 10.05 11.12
N ALA A 41 -6.89 10.25 11.35
CA ALA A 41 -6.38 11.30 12.21
C ALA A 41 -6.66 12.73 11.75
N ASN A 42 -7.02 12.95 10.48
CA ASN A 42 -7.49 14.26 10.05
C ASN A 42 -8.84 14.62 10.69
N LEU A 43 -9.64 13.65 11.17
CA LEU A 43 -10.87 13.91 11.94
C LEU A 43 -10.60 14.59 13.28
N GLY A 44 -9.44 14.32 13.90
CA GLY A 44 -9.05 14.90 15.18
C GLY A 44 -8.40 16.28 15.07
N LYS A 45 -8.32 16.88 13.86
CA LYS A 45 -7.71 18.21 13.67
C LYS A 45 -8.69 19.31 14.05
N GLU A 46 -8.19 20.29 14.80
CA GLU A 46 -8.87 21.59 14.93
C GLU A 46 -8.62 22.43 13.68
N TRP A 47 -9.69 22.77 12.97
CA TRP A 47 -9.60 23.54 11.73
C TRP A 47 -9.92 25.01 11.99
N LYS A 48 -9.02 25.90 11.54
CA LYS A 48 -9.29 27.34 11.48
C LYS A 48 -10.22 27.62 10.29
N ASN A 49 -11.16 28.55 10.47
CA ASN A 49 -12.10 29.04 9.44
C ASN A 49 -13.28 28.11 9.09
N GLY A 50 -13.76 27.29 10.04
CA GLY A 50 -15.02 26.57 9.90
C GLY A 50 -15.02 25.39 8.91
N LYS A 51 -13.85 24.94 8.44
CA LYS A 51 -13.74 23.67 7.70
C LYS A 51 -14.02 22.52 8.65
N LEU A 52 -14.91 21.61 8.25
CA LEU A 52 -15.22 20.43 9.04
C LEU A 52 -14.14 19.34 8.80
N PRO A 53 -13.59 18.69 9.83
CA PRO A 53 -12.68 17.56 9.66
C PRO A 53 -13.19 16.48 8.71
N GLU A 54 -14.49 16.25 8.72
CA GLU A 54 -15.25 15.36 7.86
C GLU A 54 -15.17 15.77 6.39
N GLN A 55 -15.06 17.07 6.08
CA GLN A 55 -14.85 17.54 4.71
C GLN A 55 -13.46 17.18 4.20
N GLU A 56 -12.44 17.25 5.05
CA GLU A 56 -11.09 16.84 4.67
C GLU A 56 -11.04 15.33 4.44
N VAL A 57 -11.58 14.53 5.35
CA VAL A 57 -11.55 13.07 5.21
C VAL A 57 -12.48 12.59 4.10
N GLY A 58 -13.74 13.01 4.10
CA GLY A 58 -14.75 12.54 3.15
C GLY A 58 -14.50 13.03 1.72
N ALA A 59 -14.44 14.35 1.52
CA ALA A 59 -14.40 14.92 0.16
C ALA A 59 -12.99 14.89 -0.45
N ARG A 60 -11.94 15.13 0.33
CA ARG A 60 -10.59 15.33 -0.21
C ARG A 60 -9.75 14.07 -0.27
N ILE A 61 -10.10 13.05 0.51
CA ILE A 61 -9.35 11.79 0.58
C ILE A 61 -10.26 10.62 0.19
N ALA A 62 -11.32 10.34 0.97
CA ALA A 62 -12.13 9.14 0.81
C ALA A 62 -12.86 9.07 -0.53
N ALA A 63 -13.40 10.20 -1.01
CA ALA A 63 -14.00 10.28 -2.34
C ALA A 63 -13.05 9.91 -3.48
N LYS A 64 -11.73 9.94 -3.26
CA LYS A 64 -10.69 9.66 -4.25
C LYS A 64 -10.05 8.28 -4.07
N PHE A 65 -10.32 7.60 -2.96
CA PHE A 65 -9.75 6.29 -2.62
C PHE A 65 -9.88 5.25 -3.77
N PRO A 66 -8.85 4.42 -4.05
CA PRO A 66 -8.92 3.38 -5.08
C PRO A 66 -9.89 2.26 -4.69
N ASP A 67 -11.01 2.13 -5.40
CA ASP A 67 -12.04 1.12 -5.09
C ASP A 67 -11.76 -0.18 -5.86
N MET A 68 -11.42 -0.05 -7.14
CA MET A 68 -11.38 -1.17 -8.08
C MET A 68 -10.07 -1.93 -8.09
N ASN A 69 -8.94 -1.23 -7.94
CA ASN A 69 -7.61 -1.80 -8.02
C ASN A 69 -6.71 -1.41 -6.83
N GLY A 70 -7.28 -1.01 -5.69
CA GLY A 70 -6.56 -0.93 -4.41
C GLY A 70 -6.34 -2.31 -3.77
N PHE A 71 -5.14 -2.61 -3.27
CA PHE A 71 -4.82 -3.86 -2.59
C PHE A 71 -4.24 -3.57 -1.19
N PRO A 72 -4.73 -4.25 -0.13
CA PRO A 72 -4.21 -4.04 1.22
C PRO A 72 -2.81 -4.63 1.35
N CYS A 73 -1.92 -3.87 1.99
CA CYS A 73 -0.68 -4.42 2.53
C CYS A 73 -0.87 -4.78 4.00
N LEU A 74 -0.25 -5.89 4.42
CA LEU A 74 -0.14 -6.23 5.84
C LEU A 74 0.63 -5.15 6.62
N HIS A 75 0.26 -4.97 7.90
CA HIS A 75 0.93 -4.02 8.79
C HIS A 75 2.41 -4.36 8.97
N HIS A 76 3.28 -3.35 8.81
CA HIS A 76 4.74 -3.52 8.86
C HIS A 76 5.23 -4.28 10.11
N LEU A 77 4.69 -4.00 11.30
CA LEU A 77 5.08 -4.72 12.52
C LEU A 77 4.82 -6.22 12.43
N GLY A 78 3.70 -6.63 11.83
CA GLY A 78 3.41 -8.04 11.57
C GLY A 78 4.44 -8.65 10.63
N LEU A 79 4.82 -7.93 9.58
CA LEU A 79 5.87 -8.36 8.64
C LEU A 79 7.25 -8.44 9.32
N VAL A 80 7.62 -7.48 10.16
CA VAL A 80 8.86 -7.47 10.95
C VAL A 80 8.93 -8.68 11.87
N ILE A 81 7.89 -8.91 12.68
CA ILE A 81 7.85 -10.04 13.63
C ILE A 81 7.95 -11.36 12.89
N ASN A 82 7.20 -11.54 11.80
CA ASN A 82 7.28 -12.76 11.00
C ASN A 82 8.67 -12.92 10.37
N ASN A 83 9.30 -11.83 9.91
CA ASN A 83 10.64 -11.89 9.36
C ASN A 83 11.69 -12.31 10.40
N LEU A 84 11.60 -11.76 11.62
CA LEU A 84 12.44 -12.16 12.75
C LEU A 84 12.20 -13.60 13.19
N LEU A 85 10.98 -14.11 13.04
CA LEU A 85 10.63 -15.52 13.31
C LEU A 85 11.03 -16.48 12.17
N GLY A 86 11.58 -15.98 11.07
CA GLY A 86 12.14 -16.79 9.97
C GLY A 86 11.24 -16.91 8.74
N TYR A 87 10.13 -16.19 8.66
CA TYR A 87 9.33 -16.12 7.44
C TYR A 87 9.99 -15.17 6.44
N ALA A 88 10.12 -15.60 5.19
CA ALA A 88 10.61 -14.76 4.12
C ALA A 88 9.59 -13.65 3.82
N ILE A 89 10.05 -12.41 3.73
CA ILE A 89 9.27 -11.27 3.25
C ILE A 89 9.92 -10.80 1.95
N PRO A 90 9.42 -11.23 0.78
CA PRO A 90 10.02 -10.87 -0.50
C PRO A 90 9.93 -9.37 -0.76
N MET A 91 11.07 -8.70 -0.79
CA MET A 91 11.20 -7.26 -1.06
C MET A 91 11.34 -6.99 -2.56
N THR A 92 10.47 -7.61 -3.37
CA THR A 92 10.59 -7.70 -4.83
C THR A 92 9.45 -7.00 -5.59
N GLY A 93 8.73 -6.10 -4.93
CA GLY A 93 7.70 -5.26 -5.54
C GLY A 93 6.28 -5.84 -5.50
N GLN A 94 6.08 -7.03 -4.95
CA GLN A 94 4.75 -7.59 -4.69
C GLN A 94 4.18 -7.02 -3.38
N ILE A 95 2.87 -6.86 -3.32
CA ILE A 95 2.17 -6.45 -2.10
C ILE A 95 2.03 -7.69 -1.19
N PRO A 96 2.60 -7.70 0.03
CA PRO A 96 2.31 -8.73 1.01
C PRO A 96 0.86 -8.56 1.45
N SER A 97 0.00 -9.36 0.83
CA SER A 97 -1.41 -9.44 1.16
C SER A 97 -1.67 -10.74 1.92
N GLY A 98 -2.46 -10.67 2.99
CA GLY A 98 -3.05 -11.87 3.55
C GLY A 98 -4.06 -12.47 2.56
N GLY A 99 -4.60 -13.63 2.84
CA GLY A 99 -5.63 -14.25 1.99
C GLY A 99 -6.03 -15.59 2.58
N LYS A 100 -7.22 -16.06 2.24
CA LYS A 100 -7.69 -17.38 2.65
C LYS A 100 -7.30 -18.38 1.57
N PRO A 101 -6.32 -19.27 1.82
CA PRO A 101 -6.04 -20.35 0.89
C PRO A 101 -7.22 -21.32 0.89
N THR A 102 -7.72 -21.66 -0.28
CA THR A 102 -8.77 -22.64 -0.47
C THR A 102 -8.43 -23.57 -1.64
N LYS A 103 -9.18 -24.65 -1.78
CA LYS A 103 -9.09 -25.57 -2.91
C LYS A 103 -10.51 -25.84 -3.39
N SER A 104 -10.80 -25.43 -4.61
CA SER A 104 -12.09 -25.63 -5.27
C SER A 104 -11.87 -26.47 -6.52
N LEU A 105 -12.58 -27.60 -6.63
CA LEU A 105 -12.53 -28.51 -7.81
C LEU A 105 -11.10 -28.86 -8.25
N ASP A 106 -10.24 -29.18 -7.29
CA ASP A 106 -8.81 -29.48 -7.46
C ASP A 106 -7.87 -28.34 -7.86
N THR A 107 -8.39 -27.14 -8.13
CA THR A 107 -7.60 -25.92 -8.32
C THR A 107 -7.28 -25.21 -7.02
N SER A 108 -6.01 -24.82 -6.86
CA SER A 108 -5.57 -23.95 -5.77
C SER A 108 -6.08 -22.53 -5.97
N CYS A 109 -6.61 -21.94 -4.90
CA CYS A 109 -7.16 -20.59 -4.95
C CYS A 109 -6.81 -19.80 -3.69
N ILE A 110 -6.59 -18.50 -3.84
CA ILE A 110 -6.49 -17.57 -2.71
C ILE A 110 -7.65 -16.59 -2.79
N ILE A 111 -8.44 -16.53 -1.71
CA ILE A 111 -9.53 -15.56 -1.58
C ILE A 111 -9.03 -14.35 -0.79
N HIS A 112 -9.06 -13.18 -1.43
CA HIS A 112 -8.92 -11.90 -0.77
C HIS A 112 -10.31 -11.31 -0.53
N GLU A 113 -10.68 -11.23 0.75
CA GLU A 113 -11.90 -10.57 1.18
C GLU A 113 -11.76 -9.05 1.07
N ASN A 114 -12.89 -8.36 0.98
CA ASN A 114 -12.87 -6.91 1.10
C ASN A 114 -12.39 -6.52 2.51
N ILE A 115 -11.34 -5.71 2.58
CA ILE A 115 -10.80 -5.26 3.86
C ILE A 115 -11.77 -4.31 4.57
N PRO A 116 -11.81 -4.35 5.92
CA PRO A 116 -12.65 -3.45 6.71
C PRO A 116 -12.44 -1.96 6.35
N GLU A 117 -11.19 -1.54 6.18
CA GLU A 117 -10.82 -0.15 5.92
C GLU A 117 -11.39 0.36 4.58
N ALA A 118 -11.48 -0.49 3.56
CA ALA A 118 -12.10 -0.10 2.29
C ALA A 118 -13.60 0.18 2.45
N LYS A 119 -14.30 -0.54 3.34
CA LYS A 119 -15.70 -0.24 3.68
C LYS A 119 -15.83 1.07 4.44
N ASP A 120 -14.90 1.36 5.35
CA ASP A 120 -14.84 2.66 6.04
C ASP A 120 -14.65 3.80 5.04
N PHE A 121 -13.74 3.67 4.07
CA PHE A 121 -13.55 4.68 3.03
C PHE A 121 -14.80 4.96 2.20
N LEU A 122 -15.58 3.92 1.85
CA LEU A 122 -16.86 4.10 1.17
C LEU A 122 -17.88 4.87 2.03
N ARG A 123 -17.89 4.58 3.34
CA ARG A 123 -18.74 5.27 4.31
C ARG A 123 -18.32 6.73 4.50
N TRP A 124 -17.02 6.97 4.67
CA TRP A 124 -16.43 8.31 4.84
C TRP A 124 -16.64 9.19 3.60
N ALA A 125 -16.59 8.62 2.40
CA ALA A 125 -16.90 9.35 1.17
C ALA A 125 -18.33 9.89 1.14
N ARG A 126 -19.25 9.33 1.94
CA ARG A 126 -20.64 9.78 2.14
C ARG A 126 -20.81 10.63 3.40
N PHE A 127 -19.71 11.09 4.00
CA PHE A 127 -19.67 11.83 5.26
C PHE A 127 -20.31 11.12 6.44
N ASN A 128 -20.34 9.79 6.41
CA ASN A 128 -20.82 8.99 7.52
C ASN A 128 -19.61 8.55 8.36
N PHE A 129 -19.55 9.03 9.59
CA PHE A 129 -18.46 8.79 10.54
C PHE A 129 -19.05 8.35 11.87
N THR A 130 -18.38 7.45 12.57
CA THR A 130 -18.81 7.00 13.90
C THR A 130 -18.14 7.82 15.00
N GLN A 131 -18.75 7.83 16.19
CA GLN A 131 -18.16 8.54 17.34
C GLN A 131 -16.84 7.89 17.79
N GLU A 132 -16.71 6.57 17.64
CA GLU A 132 -15.49 5.82 17.92
C GLU A 132 -14.34 6.27 17.02
N GLU A 133 -14.61 6.52 15.73
CA GLU A 133 -13.62 7.03 14.77
C GLU A 133 -13.10 8.42 15.18
N HIS A 134 -14.00 9.31 15.62
CA HIS A 134 -13.59 10.61 16.17
C HIS A 134 -12.71 10.46 17.42
N ASN A 135 -13.11 9.58 18.35
CA ASN A 135 -12.36 9.35 19.58
C ASN A 135 -10.97 8.75 19.29
N LEU A 136 -10.89 7.79 18.37
CA LEU A 136 -9.63 7.20 17.90
C LEU A 136 -8.72 8.27 17.27
N ALA A 137 -9.27 9.13 16.41
CA ALA A 137 -8.52 10.20 15.77
C ALA A 137 -7.95 11.22 16.78
N ILE A 138 -8.74 11.60 17.78
CA ILE A 138 -8.30 12.51 18.86
C ILE A 138 -7.18 11.86 19.69
N ASN A 139 -7.36 10.61 20.10
CA ASN A 139 -6.37 9.89 20.91
C ASN A 139 -5.07 9.69 20.13
N TRP A 140 -5.15 9.27 18.87
CA TRP A 140 -3.97 9.10 18.02
C TRP A 140 -3.15 10.39 17.89
N ARG A 141 -3.81 11.56 17.76
CA ARG A 141 -3.11 12.86 17.74
C ARG A 141 -2.45 13.19 19.08
N LYS A 142 -3.09 12.85 20.21
CA LYS A 142 -2.50 13.02 21.54
C LYS A 142 -1.25 12.15 21.69
N ASP A 143 -1.32 10.90 21.26
CA ASP A 143 -0.21 9.96 21.32
C ASP A 143 0.98 10.44 20.46
N LEU A 144 0.70 10.94 19.25
CA LEU A 144 1.73 11.55 18.40
C LEU A 144 2.35 12.82 18.98
N SER A 145 1.58 13.64 19.70
CA SER A 145 2.13 14.82 20.37
C SER A 145 3.00 14.46 21.58
N ASN A 146 2.73 13.30 22.20
CA ASN A 146 3.47 12.75 23.33
C ASN A 146 4.63 11.84 22.92
N TYR A 147 4.84 11.63 21.61
CA TYR A 147 5.93 10.80 21.10
C TYR A 147 7.26 11.49 21.41
N ASP A 148 7.90 11.04 22.49
CA ASP A 148 9.15 11.61 23.02
C ASP A 148 10.34 11.21 22.14
N LEU A 149 10.61 12.08 21.18
CA LEU A 149 11.68 11.96 20.20
C LEU A 149 13.07 12.22 20.81
N ASP A 150 13.13 12.81 22.01
CA ASP A 150 14.38 13.15 22.69
C ASP A 150 14.95 11.96 23.47
N THR A 151 14.08 11.10 24.01
CA THR A 151 14.48 9.84 24.66
C THR A 151 15.26 8.93 23.68
N ILE A 152 14.84 8.87 22.43
CA ILE A 152 15.50 8.08 21.38
C ILE A 152 16.90 8.63 21.04
N SER A 153 17.02 9.96 20.94
CA SER A 153 18.32 10.64 20.73
C SER A 153 19.31 10.36 21.86
N ASN A 154 18.82 10.29 23.11
CA ASN A 154 19.64 9.97 24.28
C ASN A 154 20.08 8.49 24.30
N SER A 155 19.24 7.57 23.83
CA SER A 155 19.60 6.16 23.66
C SER A 155 20.75 5.98 22.65
N PHE A 156 20.77 6.74 21.56
CA PHE A 156 21.86 6.71 20.58
C PHE A 156 23.21 7.21 21.14
N LYS A 157 23.19 8.30 21.91
CA LYS A 157 24.39 8.80 22.59
C LYS A 157 24.93 7.80 23.60
N SER A 158 24.04 7.18 24.37
CA SER A 158 24.40 6.17 25.37
C SER A 158 24.96 4.89 24.74
N ALA A 159 24.54 4.56 23.52
CA ALA A 159 25.08 3.45 22.72
C ALA A 159 26.42 3.78 22.02
N GLY A 160 27.01 4.96 22.25
CA GLY A 160 28.33 5.33 21.72
C GLY A 160 28.37 5.63 20.22
N MET A 161 27.23 5.98 19.61
CA MET A 161 27.14 6.30 18.18
C MET A 161 27.69 7.70 17.88
N ASN A 162 28.65 7.80 16.95
CA ASN A 162 29.25 9.09 16.55
C ASN A 162 28.55 9.67 15.31
N MET A 163 27.57 10.53 15.56
CA MET A 163 26.71 11.10 14.53
C MET A 163 27.34 12.29 13.78
N LYS A 164 28.51 12.78 14.22
CA LYS A 164 29.18 13.97 13.64
C LYS A 164 29.74 13.73 12.23
N ILE A 165 29.71 12.49 11.75
CA ILE A 165 30.24 12.10 10.44
C ILE A 165 29.20 12.38 9.33
N CYS A 166 27.91 12.45 9.65
CA CYS A 166 26.86 12.61 8.66
C CYS A 166 26.55 14.08 8.37
N GLN A 167 26.64 14.48 7.10
CA GLN A 167 26.31 15.83 6.63
C GLN A 167 25.12 15.84 5.65
N THR A 168 24.90 14.72 4.96
CA THR A 168 23.85 14.53 3.95
C THR A 168 22.89 13.42 4.36
N LEU A 169 21.75 13.30 3.67
CA LEU A 169 20.80 12.21 3.93
C LEU A 169 21.42 10.86 3.51
N GLU A 170 22.23 10.88 2.46
CA GLU A 170 23.03 9.76 1.97
C GLU A 170 23.98 9.25 3.06
N ASP A 171 24.74 10.16 3.71
CA ASP A 171 25.63 9.77 4.82
C ASP A 171 24.86 9.15 5.98
N VAL A 172 23.66 9.67 6.28
CA VAL A 172 22.80 9.13 7.33
C VAL A 172 22.30 7.73 6.97
N LYS A 173 21.93 7.51 5.69
CA LYS A 173 21.48 6.21 5.19
C LYS A 173 22.60 5.18 5.27
N GLU A 174 23.80 5.52 4.78
CA GLU A 174 24.97 4.64 4.87
C GLU A 174 25.33 4.31 6.33
N TYR A 175 25.26 5.30 7.21
CA TYR A 175 25.53 5.08 8.62
C TYR A 175 24.48 4.18 9.28
N ALA A 176 23.19 4.38 9.00
CA ALA A 176 22.12 3.51 9.47
C ALA A 176 22.28 2.06 8.96
N GLU A 177 22.66 1.89 7.70
CA GLU A 177 22.97 0.57 7.12
C GLU A 177 24.16 -0.10 7.80
N SER A 178 25.20 0.66 8.13
CA SER A 178 26.36 0.12 8.86
C SER A 178 25.97 -0.48 10.22
N ILE A 179 24.94 0.07 10.87
CA ILE A 179 24.44 -0.41 12.16
C ILE A 179 23.71 -1.75 11.99
N VAL A 180 22.83 -1.89 11.00
CA VAL A 180 22.08 -3.15 10.79
C VAL A 180 22.91 -4.26 10.15
N ASN A 181 24.03 -3.91 9.52
CA ASN A 181 24.97 -4.83 8.89
C ASN A 181 26.08 -5.32 9.84
N ARG A 182 26.24 -4.73 11.03
CA ARG A 182 27.25 -5.19 11.99
C ARG A 182 26.85 -6.54 12.60
N SER A 183 27.84 -7.38 12.90
CA SER A 183 27.63 -8.55 13.76
C SER A 183 27.39 -8.09 15.20
N HIS A 184 26.39 -8.65 15.88
CA HIS A 184 26.10 -8.27 17.26
C HIS A 184 27.18 -8.80 18.21
N LYS A 185 27.65 -7.93 19.12
CA LYS A 185 28.66 -8.26 20.13
C LYS A 185 28.07 -8.45 21.53
N SER A 186 26.83 -8.03 21.76
CA SER A 186 26.13 -8.12 23.04
C SER A 186 24.62 -8.27 22.87
N LEU A 187 23.97 -8.91 23.85
CA LEU A 187 22.50 -9.02 23.92
C LEU A 187 21.82 -7.66 24.13
N GLU A 188 22.49 -6.71 24.78
CA GLU A 188 21.98 -5.35 24.99
C GLU A 188 21.71 -4.64 23.66
N ASN A 189 22.64 -4.74 22.70
CA ASN A 189 22.46 -4.15 21.38
C ASN A 189 21.25 -4.76 20.66
N ILE A 190 21.04 -6.06 20.80
CA ILE A 190 19.90 -6.76 20.19
C ILE A 190 18.58 -6.29 20.82
N ASN A 191 18.52 -6.17 22.15
CA ASN A 191 17.31 -5.70 22.82
C ASN A 191 16.95 -4.27 22.41
N VAL A 192 17.94 -3.38 22.28
CA VAL A 192 17.73 -2.01 21.78
C VAL A 192 17.15 -2.05 20.36
N GLU A 193 17.70 -2.87 19.47
CA GLU A 193 17.18 -3.00 18.10
C GLU A 193 15.75 -3.56 18.06
N LEU A 194 15.41 -4.51 18.95
CA LEU A 194 14.06 -5.04 19.11
C LEU A 194 13.09 -4.00 19.70
N ASP A 195 13.57 -3.11 20.58
CA ASP A 195 12.79 -1.98 21.10
C ASP A 195 12.46 -0.98 19.99
N PHE A 196 13.45 -0.61 19.16
CA PHE A 196 13.23 0.25 17.99
C PHE A 196 12.27 -0.35 16.98
N LEU A 197 12.28 -1.67 16.82
CA LEU A 197 11.34 -2.39 15.96
C LEU A 197 9.97 -2.62 16.61
N CYS A 198 9.75 -2.09 17.82
CA CYS A 198 8.52 -2.25 18.60
C CYS A 198 8.12 -3.74 18.79
N VAL A 199 9.11 -4.63 18.93
CA VAL A 199 8.86 -6.07 19.06
C VAL A 199 8.30 -6.39 20.46
N PRO A 200 7.10 -6.98 20.56
CA PRO A 200 6.49 -7.34 21.84
C PRO A 200 7.34 -8.30 22.68
N LEU A 201 7.33 -8.15 24.00
CA LEU A 201 8.16 -8.95 24.92
C LEU A 201 7.86 -10.46 24.86
N ASP A 202 6.60 -10.84 24.65
CA ASP A 202 6.12 -12.22 24.62
C ASP A 202 6.67 -13.04 23.44
N VAL A 203 7.14 -12.38 22.37
CA VAL A 203 7.74 -13.06 21.21
C VAL A 203 9.27 -13.01 21.20
N ARG A 204 9.91 -12.19 22.04
CA ARG A 204 11.38 -11.97 22.01
C ARG A 204 12.17 -13.25 22.27
N ASP A 205 11.77 -14.06 23.25
CA ASP A 205 12.48 -15.30 23.57
C ASP A 205 12.60 -16.24 22.37
N ARG A 206 11.56 -16.32 21.55
CA ARG A 206 11.55 -17.15 20.33
C ARG A 206 12.49 -16.58 19.28
N ILE A 207 12.49 -15.26 19.11
CA ILE A 207 13.37 -14.55 18.17
C ILE A 207 14.83 -14.73 18.59
N LEU A 208 15.16 -14.48 19.86
CA LEU A 208 16.51 -14.61 20.41
C LEU A 208 17.04 -16.04 20.30
N LYS A 209 16.21 -17.05 20.61
CA LYS A 209 16.58 -18.46 20.43
C LYS A 209 16.94 -18.76 18.96
N ARG A 210 16.11 -18.33 18.01
CA ARG A 210 16.40 -18.53 16.57
C ARG A 210 17.67 -17.79 16.15
N TRP A 211 17.80 -16.52 16.53
CA TRP A 211 18.94 -15.69 16.13
C TRP A 211 20.26 -16.25 16.67
N SER A 212 20.25 -16.73 17.92
CA SER A 212 21.39 -17.44 18.53
C SER A 212 21.75 -18.73 17.79
N SER A 213 20.75 -19.52 17.37
CA SER A 213 20.99 -20.75 16.60
C SER A 213 21.55 -20.49 15.19
N GLU A 214 21.36 -19.28 14.66
CA GLU A 214 21.96 -18.85 13.41
C GLU A 214 23.32 -18.17 13.59
N GLY A 215 23.85 -18.14 14.82
CA GLY A 215 25.17 -17.60 15.11
C GLY A 215 25.24 -16.08 15.17
N TRP A 216 24.13 -15.41 15.50
CA TRP A 216 24.08 -13.94 15.64
C TRP A 216 24.55 -13.18 14.39
N LYS A 217 24.18 -13.68 13.21
CA LYS A 217 24.36 -12.96 11.93
C LYS A 217 23.81 -11.53 12.03
N SER A 218 24.33 -10.63 11.19
CA SER A 218 23.77 -9.28 11.08
C SER A 218 22.26 -9.33 10.81
N LEU A 219 21.54 -8.32 11.29
CA LEU A 219 20.09 -8.24 11.09
C LEU A 219 19.73 -8.29 9.60
N SER A 220 20.54 -7.66 8.74
CA SER A 220 20.35 -7.67 7.28
C SER A 220 20.38 -9.06 6.64
N VAL A 221 21.11 -10.01 7.23
CA VAL A 221 21.15 -11.40 6.75
C VAL A 221 20.10 -12.25 7.46
N PHE A 222 19.91 -12.04 8.76
CA PHE A 222 19.00 -12.82 9.59
C PHE A 222 17.51 -12.56 9.31
N ALA A 223 17.17 -11.27 9.10
CA ALA A 223 15.82 -10.76 8.88
C ALA A 223 15.88 -9.48 8.00
N PRO A 224 16.03 -9.62 6.66
CA PRO A 224 16.27 -8.51 5.75
C PRO A 224 15.21 -7.40 5.77
N TYR A 225 13.92 -7.74 5.94
CA TYR A 225 12.86 -6.75 6.01
C TYR A 225 12.84 -6.03 7.37
N ALA A 226 13.14 -6.73 8.46
CA ALA A 226 13.32 -6.08 9.76
C ALA A 226 14.51 -5.11 9.73
N ALA A 227 15.60 -5.47 9.04
CA ALA A 227 16.72 -4.55 8.79
C ALA A 227 16.32 -3.32 7.98
N HIS A 228 15.49 -3.48 6.93
CA HIS A 228 14.94 -2.37 6.15
C HIS A 228 14.17 -1.37 7.03
N VAL A 229 13.23 -1.87 7.84
CA VAL A 229 12.44 -1.04 8.75
C VAL A 229 13.32 -0.35 9.79
N LEU A 230 14.24 -1.09 10.42
CA LEU A 230 15.16 -0.50 11.40
C LEU A 230 16.05 0.57 10.76
N THR A 231 16.53 0.35 9.54
CA THR A 231 17.35 1.34 8.83
C THR A 231 16.60 2.65 8.63
N ILE A 232 15.30 2.60 8.31
CA ILE A 232 14.46 3.79 8.15
C ILE A 232 14.23 4.50 9.50
N GLU A 233 13.95 3.74 10.57
CA GLU A 233 13.80 4.31 11.92
C GLU A 233 15.09 5.03 12.36
N LEU A 234 16.25 4.35 12.22
CA LEU A 234 17.56 4.94 12.49
C LEU A 234 17.79 6.19 11.63
N PHE A 235 17.55 6.09 10.33
CA PHE A 235 17.70 7.21 9.39
C PHE A 235 16.89 8.42 9.82
N PHE A 236 15.61 8.23 10.18
CA PHE A 236 14.74 9.31 10.61
C PHE A 236 15.28 10.01 11.86
N HIS A 237 15.57 9.25 12.91
CA HIS A 237 16.03 9.84 14.16
C HIS A 237 17.39 10.54 14.03
N ILE A 238 18.31 9.96 13.25
CA ILE A 238 19.63 10.54 13.01
C ILE A 238 19.50 11.81 12.16
N ALA A 239 18.83 11.75 11.00
CA ALA A 239 18.64 12.91 10.13
C ALA A 239 17.92 14.06 10.86
N ARG A 240 16.94 13.73 11.70
CA ARG A 240 16.23 14.71 12.53
C ARG A 240 17.15 15.38 13.53
N SER A 241 17.96 14.61 14.27
CA SER A 241 18.88 15.15 15.27
C SER A 241 19.95 16.07 14.67
N LEU A 242 20.29 15.86 13.39
CA LEU A 242 21.23 16.68 12.62
C LEU A 242 20.54 17.87 11.93
N GLY A 243 19.21 18.00 12.07
CA GLY A 243 18.44 19.07 11.42
C GLY A 243 18.29 18.93 9.91
N LEU A 244 18.58 17.74 9.35
CA LEU A 244 18.47 17.48 7.91
C LEU A 244 17.01 17.27 7.44
N ILE A 245 16.13 16.91 8.37
CA ILE A 245 14.67 16.80 8.16
C ILE A 245 13.90 17.60 9.22
N PRO A 246 12.67 18.06 8.92
CA PRO A 246 11.89 18.89 9.83
C PRO A 246 11.55 18.18 11.17
N LEU A 247 11.41 18.97 12.23
CA LEU A 247 11.14 18.53 13.61
C LEU A 247 9.66 18.17 13.90
N THR A 248 8.85 17.80 12.90
CA THR A 248 7.41 17.59 13.10
C THR A 248 7.03 16.12 13.25
N SER A 249 6.01 15.82 14.04
CA SER A 249 5.42 14.47 14.12
C SER A 249 4.76 14.03 12.80
N SER A 250 4.35 14.98 11.95
CA SER A 250 3.91 14.68 10.58
C SER A 250 5.04 14.03 9.76
N SER A 251 6.27 14.51 9.93
CA SER A 251 7.43 13.99 9.18
C SER A 251 7.72 12.52 9.49
N TRP A 252 7.39 12.04 10.70
CA TRP A 252 7.51 10.62 11.03
C TRP A 252 6.50 9.77 10.27
N ILE A 253 5.24 10.20 10.22
CA ILE A 253 4.17 9.51 9.48
C ILE A 253 4.53 9.43 7.99
N ASP A 254 5.06 10.52 7.42
CA ASP A 254 5.53 10.54 6.03
C ASP A 254 6.61 9.46 5.84
N ILE A 255 7.63 9.42 6.70
CA ILE A 255 8.70 8.40 6.61
C ILE A 255 8.19 6.96 6.74
N CYS A 256 7.12 6.70 7.52
CA CYS A 256 6.54 5.37 7.65
C CYS A 256 6.02 4.78 6.32
N TYR A 257 5.76 5.59 5.29
CA TYR A 257 5.47 5.07 3.94
C TYR A 257 6.67 4.30 3.35
N LEU A 258 7.90 4.67 3.73
CA LEU A 258 9.13 4.02 3.25
C LEU A 258 9.25 2.56 3.71
N TYR A 259 8.56 2.15 4.78
CA TYR A 259 8.47 0.73 5.17
C TYR A 259 7.86 -0.13 4.06
N TYR A 260 7.03 0.46 3.20
CA TYR A 260 6.28 -0.24 2.16
C TYR A 260 6.87 -0.05 0.76
N VAL A 261 7.93 0.76 0.60
CA VAL A 261 8.67 0.91 -0.67
C VAL A 261 9.12 -0.43 -1.25
N PRO A 262 9.55 -1.44 -0.48
CA PRO A 262 9.86 -2.75 -1.03
C PRO A 262 8.72 -3.43 -1.81
N PHE A 263 7.48 -3.00 -1.60
CA PHE A 263 6.25 -3.64 -2.09
C PHE A 263 5.57 -2.83 -3.19
N CYS A 264 6.35 -2.10 -3.99
CA CYS A 264 5.85 -1.41 -5.17
C CYS A 264 6.83 -1.47 -6.34
N MET A 265 6.34 -1.06 -7.51
CA MET A 265 7.14 -0.74 -8.70
C MET A 265 7.39 0.76 -8.79
N LEU A 266 6.41 1.57 -8.39
CA LEU A 266 6.51 3.01 -8.32
C LEU A 266 6.05 3.54 -6.96
N PHE A 267 6.69 4.61 -6.50
CA PHE A 267 6.25 5.38 -5.35
C PHE A 267 5.86 6.78 -5.82
N VAL A 268 4.59 7.14 -5.63
CA VAL A 268 4.03 8.44 -6.01
C VAL A 268 3.81 9.29 -4.77
N SER A 269 4.37 10.50 -4.77
CA SER A 269 4.14 11.45 -3.67
C SER A 269 4.20 12.89 -4.15
N SER A 270 3.41 13.75 -3.51
CA SER A 270 3.47 15.21 -3.65
C SER A 270 4.19 15.88 -2.47
N ASP A 271 4.87 15.09 -1.63
CA ASP A 271 5.58 15.57 -0.44
C ASP A 271 7.08 15.76 -0.70
N ASN A 272 7.62 16.89 -0.23
CA ASN A 272 9.02 17.26 -0.46
C ASN A 272 10.01 16.38 0.32
N LEU A 273 9.62 15.82 1.46
CA LEU A 273 10.45 14.87 2.20
C LEU A 273 10.63 13.59 1.39
N HIS A 274 9.55 13.01 0.89
CA HIS A 274 9.62 11.85 -0.01
C HIS A 274 10.46 12.13 -1.25
N ARG A 275 10.31 13.30 -1.87
CA ARG A 275 11.13 13.70 -3.03
C ARG A 275 12.63 13.69 -2.73
N ARG A 276 13.02 13.96 -1.48
CA ARG A 276 14.43 13.99 -1.03
C ARG A 276 14.95 12.61 -0.62
N CYS A 277 14.12 11.76 -0.01
CA CYS A 277 14.60 10.53 0.63
C CYS A 277 14.14 9.22 -0.04
N ALA A 278 13.05 9.20 -0.81
CA ALA A 278 12.49 7.96 -1.35
C ALA A 278 13.53 7.13 -2.12
N ASN A 279 14.28 7.77 -3.02
CA ASN A 279 15.29 7.10 -3.85
C ASN A 279 16.42 6.43 -3.03
N LEU A 280 16.68 6.89 -1.79
CA LEU A 280 17.67 6.27 -0.90
C LEU A 280 17.26 4.87 -0.43
N PHE A 281 15.97 4.55 -0.50
CA PHE A 281 15.39 3.28 -0.06
C PHE A 281 14.77 2.47 -1.21
N MET A 282 14.84 2.99 -2.44
CA MET A 282 14.30 2.32 -3.62
C MET A 282 15.36 1.45 -4.30
N ARG A 283 14.90 0.34 -4.86
CA ARG A 283 15.70 -0.53 -5.73
C ARG A 283 15.82 0.11 -7.12
N SER A 284 16.86 -0.28 -7.85
CA SER A 284 17.22 0.33 -9.14
C SER A 284 16.13 0.25 -10.22
N GLU A 285 15.28 -0.77 -10.18
CA GLU A 285 14.21 -0.96 -11.16
C GLU A 285 12.94 -0.16 -10.84
N GLN A 286 12.79 0.32 -9.59
CA GLN A 286 11.63 1.10 -9.17
C GLN A 286 11.68 2.54 -9.70
N GLN A 287 10.59 3.29 -9.54
CA GLN A 287 10.52 4.70 -9.92
C GLN A 287 9.82 5.56 -8.87
N PHE A 288 10.48 6.63 -8.43
CA PHE A 288 9.79 7.72 -7.77
C PHE A 288 9.11 8.61 -8.82
N ILE A 289 7.81 8.85 -8.66
CA ILE A 289 7.04 9.73 -9.55
C ILE A 289 6.55 10.92 -8.73
N TRP A 290 6.89 12.13 -9.19
CA TRP A 290 6.37 13.33 -8.55
C TRP A 290 4.87 13.44 -8.80
N GLY A 291 4.10 13.59 -7.72
CA GLY A 291 2.65 13.49 -7.76
C GLY A 291 1.99 14.53 -8.67
N LYS A 292 2.60 15.72 -8.80
CA LYS A 292 2.12 16.75 -9.74
C LYS A 292 2.21 16.27 -11.19
N ASP A 293 3.31 15.64 -11.58
CA ASP A 293 3.54 15.23 -12.97
C ASP A 293 2.55 14.13 -13.37
N LEU A 294 2.30 13.17 -12.45
CA LEU A 294 1.27 12.16 -12.67
C LEU A 294 -0.13 12.75 -12.66
N ASN A 295 -0.45 13.70 -11.78
CA ASN A 295 -1.76 14.34 -11.75
C ASN A 295 -2.04 15.10 -13.06
N ASP A 296 -1.06 15.85 -13.57
CA ASP A 296 -1.19 16.57 -14.85
C ASP A 296 -1.48 15.59 -16.00
N ASP A 297 -0.82 14.42 -16.02
CA ASP A 297 -1.08 13.36 -17.00
C ASP A 297 -2.47 12.72 -16.82
N LEU A 298 -2.91 12.46 -15.58
CA LEU A 298 -4.25 11.93 -15.28
C LEU A 298 -5.37 12.90 -15.68
N ILE A 299 -5.15 14.21 -15.55
CA ILE A 299 -6.05 15.25 -16.05
C ILE A 299 -6.12 15.19 -17.58
N ALA A 300 -4.98 15.02 -18.25
CA ALA A 300 -4.92 14.89 -19.71
C ALA A 300 -5.62 13.60 -20.19
N LEU A 301 -5.44 12.48 -19.49
CA LEU A 301 -6.16 11.22 -19.74
C LEU A 301 -7.67 11.38 -19.56
N ASN A 302 -8.09 12.08 -18.50
CA ASN A 302 -9.51 12.37 -18.29
C ASN A 302 -10.09 13.13 -19.48
N LYS A 303 -9.41 14.20 -19.93
CA LYS A 303 -9.82 14.96 -21.11
C LYS A 303 -9.86 14.11 -22.38
N HIS A 304 -8.90 13.20 -22.56
CA HIS A 304 -8.86 12.29 -23.71
C HIS A 304 -10.10 11.40 -23.74
N TYR A 305 -10.41 10.71 -22.63
CA TYR A 305 -11.55 9.80 -22.56
C TYR A 305 -12.90 10.53 -22.51
N SER A 306 -12.97 11.76 -22.00
CA SER A 306 -14.23 12.53 -21.98
C SER A 306 -14.81 12.76 -23.38
N ASN A 307 -13.97 12.73 -24.42
CA ASN A 307 -14.38 12.87 -25.82
C ASN A 307 -15.01 11.59 -26.40
N LEU A 308 -15.02 10.47 -25.67
CA LEU A 308 -15.70 9.26 -26.12
C LEU A 308 -17.23 9.45 -26.12
N PRO A 309 -17.94 8.82 -27.08
CA PRO A 309 -19.41 8.80 -27.08
C PRO A 309 -19.99 8.27 -25.77
N GLU A 310 -21.12 8.83 -25.33
CA GLU A 310 -21.81 8.39 -24.10
C GLU A 310 -22.12 6.90 -24.10
N GLU A 311 -22.50 6.31 -25.24
CA GLU A 311 -22.77 4.87 -25.35
C GLU A 311 -21.57 4.01 -24.92
N ILE A 312 -20.34 4.45 -25.22
CA ILE A 312 -19.12 3.74 -24.81
C ILE A 312 -18.88 3.95 -23.31
N LYS A 313 -19.07 5.18 -22.82
CA LYS A 313 -18.83 5.52 -21.41
C LYS A 313 -19.80 4.77 -20.48
N ARG A 314 -21.04 4.52 -20.93
CA ARG A 314 -22.05 3.74 -20.18
C ARG A 314 -21.66 2.29 -19.93
N LYS A 315 -20.81 1.70 -20.78
CA LYS A 315 -20.28 0.34 -20.61
C LYS A 315 -19.27 0.25 -19.45
N GLY A 316 -18.90 1.36 -18.83
CA GLY A 316 -17.98 1.40 -17.70
C GLY A 316 -16.50 1.38 -18.11
N ILE A 317 -15.65 2.01 -17.28
CA ILE A 317 -14.23 2.25 -17.61
C ILE A 317 -13.43 0.97 -17.90
N SER A 318 -13.78 -0.14 -17.26
CA SER A 318 -13.03 -1.40 -17.43
C SER A 318 -13.14 -1.97 -18.84
N ASN A 319 -14.22 -1.66 -19.56
CA ASN A 319 -14.49 -2.17 -20.89
C ASN A 319 -13.69 -1.45 -21.98
N PHE A 320 -13.55 -0.12 -21.90
CA PHE A 320 -12.86 0.66 -22.93
C PHE A 320 -11.45 1.13 -22.54
N ALA A 321 -11.10 1.13 -21.25
CA ALA A 321 -9.81 1.60 -20.74
C ALA A 321 -9.04 0.50 -19.99
N SER A 322 -9.06 -0.74 -20.49
CA SER A 322 -8.33 -1.87 -19.90
C SER A 322 -6.80 -1.70 -19.93
N LYS A 323 -6.29 -0.85 -20.83
CA LYS A 323 -4.89 -0.48 -21.01
C LYS A 323 -4.79 1.03 -21.30
N PRO A 324 -3.64 1.68 -21.02
CA PRO A 324 -3.45 3.09 -21.36
C PRO A 324 -3.58 3.35 -22.87
N PRO A 325 -3.98 4.56 -23.29
CA PRO A 325 -3.97 4.94 -24.70
C PRO A 325 -2.57 4.81 -25.31
N LYS A 326 -2.51 4.40 -26.58
CA LYS A 326 -1.24 4.37 -27.32
C LYS A 326 -0.78 5.76 -27.74
N GLU A 327 -1.73 6.64 -28.06
CA GLU A 327 -1.52 8.00 -28.55
C GLU A 327 -2.55 8.96 -27.92
N PRO A 328 -2.16 10.22 -27.58
CA PRO A 328 -0.77 10.70 -27.53
C PRO A 328 0.05 9.98 -26.45
N ARG A 329 1.35 10.25 -26.40
CA ARG A 329 2.26 9.64 -25.43
C ARG A 329 2.06 10.21 -24.02
N PHE A 330 1.22 9.54 -23.22
CA PHE A 330 0.97 9.83 -21.80
C PHE A 330 2.06 9.25 -20.89
N LEU A 331 2.34 9.90 -19.76
CA LEU A 331 3.26 9.41 -18.73
C LEU A 331 2.83 8.02 -18.22
N VAL A 332 1.53 7.79 -18.01
CA VAL A 332 1.01 6.46 -17.63
C VAL A 332 1.42 5.39 -18.64
N ALA A 333 1.38 5.68 -19.94
CA ALA A 333 1.79 4.73 -20.97
C ALA A 333 3.31 4.45 -20.92
N GLU A 334 4.13 5.45 -20.60
CA GLU A 334 5.58 5.28 -20.41
C GLU A 334 5.91 4.42 -19.19
N ILE A 335 5.19 4.60 -18.08
CA ILE A 335 5.34 3.77 -16.88
C ILE A 335 5.00 2.31 -17.22
N TRP A 336 3.93 2.09 -17.99
CA TRP A 336 3.58 0.76 -18.47
C TRP A 336 4.64 0.18 -19.43
N ASP A 337 5.22 1.00 -20.32
CA ASP A 337 6.32 0.56 -21.20
C ASP A 337 7.53 0.09 -20.40
N LYS A 338 7.88 0.77 -19.30
CA LYS A 338 9.01 0.37 -18.45
C LYS A 338 8.73 -0.94 -17.71
N HIS A 339 7.57 -1.05 -17.06
CA HIS A 339 7.31 -2.16 -16.14
C HIS A 339 6.65 -3.38 -16.80
N PHE A 340 6.05 -3.21 -17.99
CA PHE A 340 5.37 -4.28 -18.74
C PHE A 340 5.64 -4.17 -20.25
N PRO A 341 6.88 -4.18 -20.74
CA PRO A 341 7.22 -3.84 -22.14
C PRO A 341 6.41 -4.59 -23.23
N SER A 342 5.88 -5.77 -22.91
CA SER A 342 5.03 -6.56 -23.81
C SER A 342 3.54 -6.13 -23.83
N TRP A 343 3.11 -5.15 -23.02
CA TRP A 343 1.69 -4.78 -22.85
C TRP A 343 1.05 -4.25 -24.14
N ARG A 344 1.84 -3.63 -25.01
CA ARG A 344 1.42 -3.13 -26.33
C ARG A 344 1.24 -4.24 -27.37
N THR A 345 1.83 -5.41 -27.14
CA THR A 345 1.74 -6.56 -28.04
C THR A 345 0.38 -7.26 -27.84
N PRO A 346 -0.35 -7.56 -28.93
CA PRO A 346 -1.57 -8.36 -28.83
C PRO A 346 -1.21 -9.76 -28.31
N LYS A 347 -1.78 -10.19 -27.17
CA LYS A 347 -1.72 -11.61 -26.80
C LYS A 347 -2.58 -12.40 -27.79
N LYS A 348 -2.07 -13.52 -28.32
CA LYS A 348 -2.94 -14.53 -28.96
C LYS A 348 -3.86 -15.05 -27.86
N ASN A 349 -5.17 -14.80 -27.98
CA ASN A 349 -6.14 -15.32 -27.02
C ASN A 349 -6.07 -16.86 -27.02
N SER A 350 -5.48 -17.45 -25.97
CA SER A 350 -5.44 -18.91 -25.78
C SER A 350 -6.22 -19.35 -24.54
N THR A 351 -7.23 -18.59 -24.15
CA THR A 351 -8.13 -18.97 -23.06
C THR A 351 -9.57 -19.00 -23.56
N ARG A 352 -10.23 -20.13 -23.30
CA ARG A 352 -11.68 -20.31 -23.41
C ARG A 352 -12.35 -19.14 -22.71
N SER A 353 -13.12 -18.34 -23.47
CA SER A 353 -14.01 -17.33 -22.88
C SER A 353 -15.10 -18.07 -22.12
N LEU A 354 -15.04 -18.05 -20.80
CA LEU A 354 -16.14 -18.55 -19.98
C LEU A 354 -17.36 -17.65 -20.20
N SER A 355 -18.54 -18.25 -20.24
CA SER A 355 -19.79 -17.51 -20.24
C SER A 355 -20.00 -16.82 -18.88
N TYR A 356 -20.87 -15.82 -18.85
CA TYR A 356 -21.22 -15.13 -17.61
C TYR A 356 -21.80 -16.08 -16.53
N THR A 357 -22.54 -17.12 -16.94
CA THR A 357 -23.08 -18.12 -16.03
C THR A 357 -21.98 -19.02 -15.46
N GLU A 358 -21.03 -19.45 -16.30
CA GLU A 358 -19.87 -20.24 -15.85
C GLU A 358 -19.01 -19.44 -14.84
N ILE A 359 -18.81 -18.14 -15.08
CA ILE A 359 -18.08 -17.26 -14.15
C ILE A 359 -18.82 -17.10 -12.82
N ARG A 360 -20.15 -16.92 -12.84
CA ARG A 360 -20.97 -16.80 -11.62
C ARG A 360 -20.98 -18.09 -10.78
N GLU A 361 -21.08 -19.25 -11.43
CA GLU A 361 -20.99 -20.54 -10.75
C GLU A 361 -19.60 -20.75 -10.13
N GLU A 362 -18.53 -20.44 -10.87
CA GLU A 362 -17.15 -20.53 -10.36
C GLU A 362 -16.95 -19.60 -9.14
N ILE A 363 -17.42 -18.35 -9.20
CA ILE A 363 -17.40 -17.42 -8.06
C ILE A 363 -18.16 -17.97 -6.86
N THR A 364 -19.37 -18.52 -7.08
CA THR A 364 -20.22 -19.04 -6.00
C THR A 364 -19.56 -20.24 -5.32
N ASN A 365 -19.01 -21.16 -6.11
CA ASN A 365 -18.31 -22.35 -5.61
C ASN A 365 -17.06 -21.96 -4.81
N ILE A 366 -16.25 -21.02 -5.31
CA ILE A 366 -15.05 -20.56 -4.59
C ILE A 366 -15.43 -19.79 -3.33
N SER A 367 -16.42 -18.89 -3.39
CA SER A 367 -16.82 -18.06 -2.25
C SER A 367 -17.38 -18.87 -1.07
N ASN A 368 -17.97 -20.03 -1.36
CA ASN A 368 -18.49 -20.95 -0.35
C ASN A 368 -17.45 -21.97 0.16
N ALA A 369 -16.25 -22.01 -0.44
CA ALA A 369 -15.22 -22.97 -0.05
C ALA A 369 -14.57 -22.60 1.29
N GLU A 370 -14.36 -23.59 2.15
CA GLU A 370 -13.71 -23.37 3.44
C GLU A 370 -12.22 -23.03 3.27
N ALA A 371 -11.71 -22.20 4.20
CA ALA A 371 -10.29 -21.93 4.29
C ALA A 371 -9.53 -23.19 4.72
N LEU A 372 -8.46 -23.52 4.00
CA LEU A 372 -7.61 -24.64 4.36
C LEU A 372 -6.78 -24.29 5.61
N PRO A 373 -6.73 -25.18 6.61
CA PRO A 373 -5.82 -25.02 7.73
C PRO A 373 -4.38 -25.16 7.24
N ARG A 374 -3.43 -24.50 7.92
CA ARG A 374 -2.02 -24.40 7.48
C ARG A 374 -1.37 -25.76 7.16
N ASN A 375 -1.66 -26.79 7.95
CA ASN A 375 -1.11 -28.13 7.78
C ASN A 375 -1.68 -28.89 6.56
N LYS A 376 -2.73 -28.38 5.92
CA LYS A 376 -3.35 -28.96 4.71
C LYS A 376 -3.03 -28.19 3.44
N ILE A 377 -2.27 -27.08 3.53
CA ILE A 377 -1.81 -26.34 2.35
C ILE A 377 -0.71 -27.15 1.67
N ASN A 378 -0.96 -27.59 0.44
CA ASN A 378 -0.06 -28.44 -0.35
C ASN A 378 0.31 -27.82 -1.71
N PHE A 379 0.16 -26.51 -1.85
CA PHE A 379 0.50 -25.73 -3.04
C PHE A 379 1.32 -24.49 -2.67
N ASP A 380 2.01 -23.90 -3.64
CA ASP A 380 2.77 -22.67 -3.44
C ASP A 380 1.82 -21.47 -3.35
N LEU A 381 1.78 -20.82 -2.19
CA LEU A 381 0.96 -19.63 -1.95
C LEU A 381 1.40 -18.43 -2.80
N ASN A 382 2.62 -18.43 -3.35
CA ASN A 382 3.08 -17.38 -4.25
C ASN A 382 2.65 -17.61 -5.70
N HIS A 383 2.24 -18.84 -6.05
CA HIS A 383 1.84 -19.23 -7.39
C HIS A 383 0.57 -20.10 -7.37
N PRO A 384 -0.58 -19.58 -6.87
CA PRO A 384 -1.83 -20.30 -6.93
C PRO A 384 -2.38 -20.32 -8.38
N ASP A 385 -3.22 -21.30 -8.70
CA ASP A 385 -3.85 -21.39 -10.03
C ASP A 385 -4.81 -20.22 -10.30
N SER A 386 -5.43 -19.71 -9.23
CA SER A 386 -6.40 -18.63 -9.30
C SER A 386 -6.40 -17.75 -8.04
N VAL A 387 -6.84 -16.51 -8.21
CA VAL A 387 -7.06 -15.56 -7.12
C VAL A 387 -8.47 -15.01 -7.25
N LEU A 388 -9.28 -15.17 -6.19
CA LEU A 388 -10.58 -14.52 -6.09
C LEU A 388 -10.44 -13.27 -5.23
N ILE A 389 -10.90 -12.15 -5.75
CA ILE A 389 -10.86 -10.86 -5.08
C ILE A 389 -12.29 -10.36 -4.91
N ARG A 390 -12.72 -10.20 -3.66
CA ARG A 390 -14.02 -9.64 -3.29
C ARG A 390 -13.83 -8.19 -2.87
N ARG A 391 -14.63 -7.28 -3.44
CA ARG A 391 -14.52 -5.83 -3.20
C ARG A 391 -15.89 -5.21 -3.09
N SER A 392 -15.95 -4.10 -2.37
CA SER A 392 -17.10 -3.19 -2.45
C SER A 392 -16.68 -2.01 -3.29
N VAL A 393 -17.43 -1.71 -4.35
CA VAL A 393 -17.05 -0.70 -5.34
C VAL A 393 -18.21 0.26 -5.58
N ARG A 394 -17.89 1.52 -5.85
CA ARG A 394 -18.88 2.48 -6.31
C ARG A 394 -19.24 2.17 -7.75
N THR A 395 -20.53 2.13 -8.05
CA THR A 395 -21.04 1.97 -9.43
C THR A 395 -20.65 3.15 -10.31
N ARG A 396 -20.63 4.35 -9.73
CA ARG A 396 -20.16 5.60 -10.36
C ARG A 396 -19.21 6.36 -9.43
N LYS A 397 -18.15 6.93 -10.00
CA LYS A 397 -17.20 7.79 -9.27
C LYS A 397 -16.86 9.00 -10.13
N GLY A 398 -17.15 10.19 -9.60
CA GLY A 398 -17.07 11.43 -10.36
C GLY A 398 -17.96 11.38 -11.61
N SER A 399 -17.37 11.71 -12.75
CA SER A 399 -18.04 11.72 -14.06
C SER A 399 -18.16 10.34 -14.71
N TRP A 400 -17.63 9.28 -14.09
CA TRP A 400 -17.40 7.99 -14.74
C TRP A 400 -18.21 6.85 -14.12
N ASN A 401 -18.81 6.03 -14.98
CA ASN A 401 -19.33 4.73 -14.60
C ASN A 401 -18.17 3.75 -14.44
N ILE A 402 -18.09 3.14 -13.27
CA ILE A 402 -17.05 2.16 -12.95
C ILE A 402 -17.49 0.77 -13.42
N VAL A 403 -18.77 0.47 -13.20
CA VAL A 403 -19.45 -0.75 -13.63
C VAL A 403 -20.33 -0.45 -14.83
N ASP A 404 -20.55 -1.43 -15.69
CA ASP A 404 -21.46 -1.34 -16.83
C ASP A 404 -22.90 -1.09 -16.36
N GLU A 405 -23.55 -0.05 -16.86
CA GLU A 405 -24.93 0.27 -16.50
C GLU A 405 -25.94 -0.84 -16.83
N GLU A 406 -25.68 -1.66 -17.86
CA GLU A 406 -26.57 -2.78 -18.17
C GLU A 406 -26.53 -3.87 -17.09
N LEU A 407 -25.40 -4.01 -16.38
CA LEU A 407 -25.31 -4.89 -15.22
C LEU A 407 -26.10 -4.33 -14.04
N LEU A 408 -26.19 -3.00 -13.93
CA LEU A 408 -26.92 -2.31 -12.85
C LEU A 408 -28.44 -2.33 -13.04
N LYS A 409 -28.96 -2.36 -14.28
CA LYS A 409 -30.41 -2.39 -14.55
C LYS A 409 -31.14 -3.64 -14.03
N ASN A 410 -30.41 -4.68 -13.64
CA ASN A 410 -30.96 -5.86 -12.98
C ASN A 410 -31.00 -5.75 -11.44
N ASN A 411 -30.49 -4.66 -10.86
CA ASN A 411 -30.46 -4.36 -9.43
C ASN A 411 -30.99 -2.93 -9.19
N GLU A 412 -32.19 -2.78 -8.63
CA GLU A 412 -32.95 -1.51 -8.55
C GLU A 412 -32.40 -0.41 -7.60
N ASP A 413 -31.09 -0.32 -7.33
CA ASP A 413 -30.54 0.73 -6.44
C ASP A 413 -29.49 1.60 -7.14
N GLU A 414 -29.91 2.78 -7.63
CA GLU A 414 -29.07 3.82 -8.26
C GLU A 414 -28.04 4.47 -7.30
N ALA A 415 -27.92 3.99 -6.07
CA ALA A 415 -26.88 4.39 -5.10
C ALA A 415 -26.13 3.18 -4.47
N ALA A 416 -26.23 2.00 -5.08
CA ALA A 416 -25.65 0.78 -4.54
C ALA A 416 -24.12 0.85 -4.47
N ILE A 417 -23.57 0.60 -3.27
CA ILE A 417 -22.25 -0.02 -3.18
C ILE A 417 -22.49 -1.46 -3.58
N GLU A 418 -21.95 -1.88 -4.71
CA GLU A 418 -22.06 -3.28 -5.12
C GLU A 418 -20.87 -4.07 -4.60
N GLU A 419 -21.15 -5.29 -4.17
CA GLU A 419 -20.12 -6.27 -3.91
C GLU A 419 -19.68 -6.89 -5.24
N PHE A 420 -18.51 -6.48 -5.71
CA PHE A 420 -17.94 -6.95 -6.95
C PHE A 420 -16.96 -8.08 -6.69
N TYR A 421 -17.11 -9.16 -7.46
CA TYR A 421 -16.22 -10.31 -7.45
C TYR A 421 -15.38 -10.28 -8.71
N ARG A 422 -14.06 -10.37 -8.56
CA ARG A 422 -13.13 -10.50 -9.67
C ARG A 422 -12.29 -11.76 -9.48
N VAL A 423 -12.42 -12.69 -10.43
CA VAL A 423 -11.54 -13.85 -10.54
C VAL A 423 -10.39 -13.50 -11.48
N GLU A 424 -9.16 -13.58 -10.99
CA GLU A 424 -7.96 -13.51 -11.82
C GLU A 424 -7.36 -14.91 -11.91
N LYS A 425 -7.40 -15.51 -13.11
CA LYS A 425 -6.63 -16.74 -13.38
C LYS A 425 -5.19 -16.35 -13.67
N LEU A 426 -4.26 -16.90 -12.89
CA LEU A 426 -2.83 -16.69 -13.08
C LEU A 426 -2.33 -17.74 -14.09
N SER A 427 -2.80 -17.67 -15.34
CA SER A 427 -2.22 -18.48 -16.42
C SER A 427 -0.93 -17.84 -16.92
N GLU A 428 0.14 -18.64 -17.00
CA GLU A 428 1.53 -18.37 -17.42
C GLU A 428 1.83 -17.06 -18.18
#